data_AF-A0A7S3B8U7-F1
#
_entry.id   AF-A0A7S3B8U7-F1
#
_cell.length_a   1.000
_cell.length_b   1.000
_cell.length_c   1.000
_cell.angle_alpha   90.00
_cell.angle_beta   90.00
_cell.angle_gamma   90.00
#
_symmetry.space_group_name_H-M   'P 1'
#
loop_
_entity.id
_entity.type
_entity.pdbx_description
1 polymer ?
#
loop_
_entity_poly.entity_id
_entity_poly.type
_entity_poly.pdbx_seq_one_letter_code
_entity_poly.pdbx_strand_id
1 'polypeptide(L)'
;MLLYKFRCYLLIYAWLFMSVGTLLLLFGGFVANQILQLLAIPIDAPSAYLIMYNFAGVGTLLIFWTELGCGTNPPRTLQQAYLVLISALLAWSATKLPEWSTWGVLAAVSMWDLVAVLTPRGPLKLLVEESERRNEPIPGLVYEGADIKL
;
A
#
# COMPACT_ATOMS: atom_id res chain seq x y z
N MET A 1 1.85 -7.24 -15.19
CA MET A 1 1.57 -8.54 -15.85
C MET A 1 2.70 -9.02 -16.76
N LEU A 2 3.22 -8.21 -17.69
CA LEU A 2 4.36 -8.62 -18.54
C LEU A 2 5.59 -9.05 -17.71
N LEU A 3 5.99 -8.27 -16.70
CA LEU A 3 7.13 -8.60 -15.82
C LEU A 3 6.91 -9.87 -14.98
N TYR A 4 5.66 -10.13 -14.58
CA TYR A 4 5.29 -11.32 -13.84
C TYR A 4 5.47 -12.57 -14.70
N LYS A 5 5.13 -12.47 -15.99
CA LYS A 5 5.35 -13.54 -16.98
C LYS A 5 6.85 -13.83 -17.23
N PHE A 6 7.72 -12.83 -17.11
CA PHE A 6 9.17 -12.96 -17.24
C PHE A 6 9.89 -13.36 -15.94
N ARG A 7 9.17 -13.69 -14.86
CA ARG A 7 9.74 -14.10 -13.55
C ARG A 7 10.70 -13.08 -12.91
N CYS A 8 10.60 -11.79 -13.24
CA CYS A 8 11.42 -10.75 -12.60
C CYS A 8 10.83 -10.30 -11.26
N TYR A 9 10.73 -11.20 -10.29
CA TYR A 9 10.13 -10.93 -8.97
C TYR A 9 10.85 -9.81 -8.20
N LEU A 10 12.18 -9.80 -8.22
CA LEU A 10 12.99 -8.78 -7.55
C LEU A 10 12.65 -7.35 -8.02
N LEU A 11 12.38 -7.18 -9.32
CA LEU A 11 12.03 -5.86 -9.87
C LEU A 11 10.61 -5.43 -9.48
N ILE A 12 9.67 -6.38 -9.39
CA ILE A 12 8.30 -6.12 -8.94
C ILE A 12 8.31 -5.71 -7.45
N TYR A 13 9.00 -6.47 -6.61
CA TYR A 13 9.10 -6.17 -5.17
C TYR A 13 9.86 -4.88 -4.92
N ALA A 14 10.98 -4.63 -5.60
CA ALA A 14 11.72 -3.37 -5.48
C ALA A 14 10.87 -2.17 -5.91
N TRP A 15 10.12 -2.30 -7.02
CA TRP A 15 9.21 -1.25 -7.48
C TRP A 15 8.10 -0.98 -6.46
N LEU A 16 7.49 -2.03 -5.92
CA LEU A 16 6.40 -1.91 -4.95
C LEU A 16 6.90 -1.32 -3.62
N PHE A 17 8.07 -1.74 -3.15
CA PHE A 17 8.75 -1.17 -1.98
C PHE A 17 9.01 0.33 -2.16
N MET A 18 9.58 0.73 -3.29
CA MET A 18 9.82 2.13 -3.62
C MET A 18 8.53 2.93 -3.71
N SER A 19 7.47 2.36 -4.30
CA SER A 19 6.17 3.02 -4.44
C SER A 19 5.52 3.29 -3.08
N VAL A 20 5.49 2.29 -2.19
CA VAL A 20 4.93 2.43 -0.84
C VAL A 20 5.78 3.38 0.01
N GLY A 21 7.11 3.29 -0.08
CA GLY A 21 8.02 4.19 0.63
C GLY A 21 7.85 5.64 0.21
N THR A 22 7.71 5.90 -1.08
CA THR A 22 7.44 7.25 -1.62
C THR A 22 6.09 7.78 -1.16
N LEU A 23 5.05 6.91 -1.13
CA LEU A 23 3.73 7.28 -0.66
C LEU A 23 3.77 7.70 0.82
N LEU A 24 4.34 6.86 1.69
CA LEU A 24 4.47 7.15 3.12
C LEU A 24 5.32 8.40 3.37
N LEU A 25 6.49 8.52 2.73
CA LEU A 25 7.42 9.61 2.98
C LEU A 25 6.90 10.97 2.46
N LEU A 26 6.45 11.03 1.21
CA LEU A 26 6.04 12.30 0.58
C LEU A 26 4.62 12.71 0.98
N PHE A 27 3.62 11.85 0.78
CA PHE A 27 2.23 12.21 1.11
C PHE A 27 2.03 12.25 2.63
N GLY A 28 2.57 11.27 3.35
CA GLY A 28 2.56 11.29 4.81
C GLY A 28 3.31 12.49 5.39
N GLY A 29 4.45 12.87 4.80
CA GLY A 29 5.24 14.02 5.24
C GLY A 29 4.50 15.34 5.02
N PHE A 30 3.79 15.48 3.90
CA PHE A 30 2.96 16.65 3.64
C PHE A 30 1.83 16.77 4.67
N VAL A 31 1.11 15.68 4.95
CA VAL A 31 0.04 15.66 5.96
C VAL A 31 0.59 15.95 7.35
N ALA A 32 1.72 15.36 7.73
CA ALA A 32 2.38 15.60 9.01
C ALA A 32 2.78 17.08 9.17
N ASN A 33 3.33 17.71 8.13
CA ASN A 33 3.67 19.13 8.16
C ASN A 33 2.43 20.03 8.35
N GLN A 34 1.31 19.71 7.70
CA GLN A 34 0.04 20.42 7.90
C GLN A 34 -0.45 20.28 9.34
N ILE A 35 -0.38 19.08 9.92
CA ILE A 35 -0.75 18.84 11.32
C ILE A 35 0.15 19.63 12.28
N LEU A 36 1.47 19.64 12.06
CA LEU A 36 2.40 20.40 12.89
C LEU A 36 2.13 21.90 12.86
N GLN A 37 1.80 22.45 11.69
CA GLN A 37 1.43 23.86 11.54
C GLN A 37 0.11 24.17 12.27
N LEU A 38 -0.89 23.28 12.18
CA LEU A 38 -2.16 23.44 12.88
C LEU A 38 -2.02 23.35 14.40
N LEU A 39 -1.12 22.50 14.89
CA LEU A 39 -0.85 22.34 16.33
C LEU A 39 0.18 23.35 16.87
N ALA A 40 0.73 24.21 16.01
CA ALA A 40 1.78 25.18 16.33
C ALA A 40 2.97 24.59 17.11
N ILE A 41 3.30 23.31 16.88
CA ILE A 41 4.45 22.67 17.52
C ILE A 41 5.73 23.11 16.79
N PRO A 42 6.67 23.77 17.47
CA PRO A 42 7.96 24.09 16.89
C PRO A 42 8.83 22.84 16.87
N ILE A 43 8.91 22.18 15.72
CA ILE A 43 9.88 21.11 15.44
C ILE A 43 10.91 21.65 14.44
N ASP A 44 12.17 21.36 14.72
CA ASP A 44 13.29 21.62 13.82
C ASP A 44 13.28 20.65 12.62
N ALA A 45 13.61 21.18 11.43
CA ALA A 45 13.62 20.43 10.18
C ALA A 45 14.39 19.09 10.21
N PRO A 46 15.60 18.98 10.81
CA PRO A 46 16.31 17.71 10.86
C PRO A 46 15.59 16.68 11.76
N SER A 47 15.03 17.09 12.90
CA SER A 47 14.24 16.19 13.74
C SER A 47 12.97 15.72 13.04
N ALA A 48 12.27 16.60 12.31
CA ALA A 48 11.11 16.23 11.49
C ALA A 48 11.47 15.17 10.44
N TYR A 49 12.56 15.39 9.71
CA TYR A 49 13.02 14.47 8.67
C TYR A 49 13.39 13.10 9.25
N LEU A 50 14.09 13.08 10.40
CA LEU A 50 14.47 11.84 11.07
C LEU A 50 13.25 11.04 11.52
N ILE A 51 12.26 11.69 12.14
CA ILE A 51 11.01 11.03 12.56
C ILE A 51 10.29 10.45 11.34
N MET A 52 10.15 11.25 10.28
CA MET A 52 9.44 10.83 9.08
C MET A 52 10.14 9.69 8.34
N TYR A 53 11.48 9.73 8.27
CA TYR A 53 12.28 8.67 7.67
C TYR A 53 12.15 7.35 8.44
N ASN A 54 12.18 7.39 9.78
CA ASN A 54 11.96 6.21 10.61
C ASN A 54 10.54 5.66 10.45
N PHE A 55 9.52 6.53 10.43
CA PHE A 55 8.14 6.13 10.20
C PHE A 55 7.94 5.46 8.83
N ALA A 56 8.47 6.06 7.77
CA ALA A 56 8.36 5.50 6.42
C ALA A 56 9.13 4.18 6.29
N GLY A 57 10.35 4.10 6.83
CA GLY A 57 11.18 2.90 6.81
C GLY A 57 10.58 1.74 7.60
N VAL A 58 10.09 1.99 8.82
CA VAL A 58 9.39 0.97 9.61
C VAL A 58 8.11 0.53 8.90
N GLY A 59 7.34 1.46 8.33
CA GLY A 59 6.12 1.14 7.59
C GLY A 59 6.37 0.23 6.38
N THR A 60 7.35 0.55 5.54
CA THR A 60 7.69 -0.31 4.38
C THR A 60 8.29 -1.64 4.81
N LEU A 61 9.19 -1.66 5.79
CA LEU A 61 9.77 -2.91 6.31
C LEU A 61 8.70 -3.85 6.87
N LEU A 62 7.72 -3.31 7.58
CA LEU A 62 6.69 -4.11 8.22
C LEU A 62 5.67 -4.69 7.24
N ILE A 63 5.37 -3.96 6.16
CA ILE A 63 4.51 -4.45 5.06
C ILE A 63 5.22 -5.54 4.27
N PHE A 64 6.51 -5.39 4.02
CA PHE A 64 7.33 -6.35 3.27
C PHE A 64 8.10 -7.34 4.16
N TRP A 65 7.72 -7.49 5.43
CA TRP A 65 8.49 -8.24 6.43
C TRP A 65 8.75 -9.69 6.02
N THR A 66 7.69 -10.37 5.56
CA THR A 66 7.73 -11.76 5.11
C THR A 66 8.55 -11.92 3.84
N GLU A 67 8.42 -10.98 2.90
CA GLU A 67 9.10 -10.99 1.61
C GLU A 67 10.60 -10.68 1.72
N LEU A 68 11.00 -9.85 2.70
CA LEU A 68 12.41 -9.51 2.97
C LEU A 68 13.16 -10.58 3.78
N GLY A 69 12.50 -11.64 4.25
CA GLY A 69 13.13 -12.70 5.02
C GLY A 69 13.54 -12.32 6.45
N CYS A 70 13.00 -11.21 6.98
CA CYS A 70 13.30 -10.74 8.35
C CYS A 70 12.57 -11.52 9.46
N GLY A 71 11.65 -12.42 9.13
CA GLY A 71 11.01 -13.35 10.07
C GLY A 71 9.63 -13.84 9.61
N THR A 72 9.06 -14.80 10.34
CA THR A 72 7.81 -15.49 9.95
C THR A 72 6.52 -14.77 10.34
N ASN A 73 6.55 -13.83 11.29
CA ASN A 73 5.32 -13.17 11.79
C ASN A 73 5.55 -11.68 12.11
N PRO A 74 5.10 -10.74 11.27
CA PRO A 74 5.02 -9.34 11.67
C PRO A 74 3.98 -9.15 12.80
N PRO A 75 4.14 -8.15 13.68
CA PRO A 75 3.13 -7.83 14.67
C PRO A 75 1.86 -7.34 13.97
N ARG A 76 0.82 -8.20 13.96
CA ARG A 76 -0.44 -8.03 13.21
C ARG A 76 -1.07 -6.64 13.39
N THR A 77 -1.14 -6.15 14.64
CA THR A 77 -1.75 -4.84 14.95
C THR A 77 -1.01 -3.68 14.30
N LEU A 78 0.33 -3.71 14.30
CA LEU A 78 1.13 -2.65 13.71
C LEU A 78 0.99 -2.67 12.18
N GLN A 79 0.96 -3.87 11.58
CA GLN A 79 0.80 -4.02 10.13
C GLN A 79 -0.56 -3.50 9.68
N GLN A 80 -1.63 -3.88 10.38
CA GLN A 80 -2.96 -3.37 10.09
C GLN A 80 -3.05 -1.85 10.27
N ALA A 81 -2.42 -1.29 11.31
CA ALA A 81 -2.38 0.16 11.49
C ALA A 81 -1.68 0.89 10.32
N TYR A 82 -0.54 0.37 9.84
CA TYR A 82 0.14 0.93 8.66
C TYR A 82 -0.68 0.77 7.37
N LEU A 83 -1.38 -0.36 7.18
CA LEU A 83 -2.27 -0.55 6.03
C LEU A 83 -3.43 0.46 6.04
N VAL A 84 -4.03 0.72 7.20
CA VAL A 84 -5.08 1.74 7.37
C VAL A 84 -4.53 3.15 7.14
N LEU A 85 -3.31 3.43 7.58
CA LEU A 85 -2.66 4.73 7.32
C LEU A 85 -2.42 4.94 5.82
N ILE A 86 -1.95 3.92 5.10
CA ILE A 86 -1.75 4.01 3.64
C ILE A 86 -3.08 4.22 2.92
N SER A 87 -4.15 3.52 3.32
CA SER A 87 -5.47 3.71 2.70
C SER A 87 -6.02 5.12 2.96
N ALA A 88 -5.83 5.65 4.17
CA ALA A 88 -6.19 7.01 4.52
C ALA A 88 -5.38 8.05 3.72
N LEU A 89 -4.07 7.84 3.55
CA LEU A 89 -3.22 8.72 2.74
C LEU A 89 -3.58 8.69 1.26
N LEU A 90 -3.93 7.52 0.73
CA LEU A 90 -4.40 7.36 -0.66
C LEU A 90 -5.77 8.04 -0.86
N ALA A 91 -6.68 7.91 0.11
CA ALA A 91 -7.95 8.62 0.09
C ALA A 91 -7.74 10.15 0.16
N TRP A 92 -6.84 10.60 1.03
CA TRP A 92 -6.46 12.01 1.13
C TRP A 92 -5.88 12.55 -0.19
N SER A 93 -5.01 11.80 -0.87
CA SER A 93 -4.49 12.23 -2.16
C SER A 93 -5.59 12.30 -3.24
N ALA A 94 -6.57 11.38 -3.22
CA ALA A 94 -7.72 11.43 -4.10
C ALA A 94 -8.61 12.68 -3.88
N THR A 95 -8.71 13.18 -2.64
CA THR A 95 -9.47 14.42 -2.35
C THR A 95 -8.86 15.69 -2.95
N LYS A 96 -7.61 15.64 -3.41
CA LYS A 96 -6.96 16.77 -4.10
C LYS A 96 -7.35 16.87 -5.58
N LEU A 97 -8.08 15.89 -6.12
CA LEU A 97 -8.57 15.93 -7.49
C LEU A 97 -9.82 16.82 -7.59
N PRO A 98 -10.02 17.52 -8.73
CA PRO A 98 -11.24 18.28 -8.96
C PRO A 98 -12.46 17.35 -8.97
N GLU A 99 -13.62 17.86 -8.55
CA GLU A 99 -14.84 17.05 -8.33
C GLU A 99 -15.17 16.15 -9.52
N TRP A 100 -15.12 16.69 -10.74
CA TRP A 100 -15.38 15.94 -11.97
C TRP A 100 -14.44 14.73 -12.13
N SER A 101 -13.15 14.89 -11.79
CA SER A 101 -12.17 13.82 -11.88
C SER A 101 -12.39 12.77 -10.78
N THR A 102 -12.82 13.18 -9.59
CA THR A 102 -13.18 12.25 -8.51
C THR A 102 -14.36 11.37 -8.92
N TRP A 103 -15.44 11.97 -9.47
CA TRP A 103 -16.57 11.20 -10.01
C TRP A 103 -16.15 10.29 -11.17
N GLY A 104 -15.30 10.79 -12.07
CA GLY A 104 -14.76 10.01 -13.18
C GLY A 104 -13.95 8.80 -12.72
N VAL A 105 -13.06 8.98 -11.73
CA VAL A 105 -12.26 7.89 -11.17
C VAL A 105 -13.15 6.88 -10.43
N LEU A 106 -14.12 7.34 -9.64
CA LEU A 106 -15.07 6.45 -8.95
C LEU A 106 -15.86 5.59 -9.94
N ALA A 107 -16.40 6.19 -11.00
CA ALA A 107 -17.13 5.47 -12.05
C ALA A 107 -16.22 4.49 -12.82
N ALA A 108 -14.99 4.90 -13.12
CA ALA A 108 -14.02 4.06 -13.81
C ALA A 108 -13.63 2.83 -12.97
N VAL A 109 -13.35 3.03 -11.67
CA VAL A 109 -13.00 1.94 -10.75
C VAL A 109 -14.18 1.00 -10.55
N SER A 110 -15.41 1.51 -10.37
CA SER A 110 -16.60 0.65 -10.22
C SER A 110 -16.88 -0.18 -11.46
N MET A 111 -16.71 0.41 -12.65
CA MET A 111 -16.88 -0.31 -13.92
C MET A 111 -15.79 -1.37 -14.09
N TRP A 112 -14.54 -1.02 -13.77
CA TRP A 112 -13.40 -1.92 -13.86
C TRP A 112 -13.54 -3.13 -12.93
N ASP A 113 -14.02 -2.92 -11.70
CA ASP A 113 -14.25 -3.99 -10.73
C ASP A 113 -15.26 -5.02 -11.26
N LEU A 114 -16.38 -4.55 -11.83
CA LEU A 114 -17.36 -5.42 -12.49
C LEU A 114 -16.76 -6.21 -13.64
N VAL A 115 -15.98 -5.56 -14.52
CA VAL A 115 -15.31 -6.23 -15.64
C VAL A 115 -14.30 -7.27 -15.16
N ALA A 116 -13.50 -6.94 -14.14
CA ALA A 116 -12.49 -7.83 -13.59
C ALA A 116 -13.09 -9.09 -12.94
N VAL A 117 -14.27 -8.98 -12.30
CA VAL A 117 -14.97 -10.11 -11.67
C VAL A 117 -15.73 -10.96 -12.68
N LEU A 118 -16.48 -10.33 -13.59
CA LEU A 118 -17.38 -11.02 -14.50
C LEU A 118 -16.66 -11.72 -15.67
N THR A 119 -15.48 -11.24 -16.07
CA THR A 119 -14.77 -11.86 -17.20
C THR A 119 -14.07 -13.15 -16.76
N PRO A 120 -14.26 -14.30 -17.45
CA PRO A 120 -13.60 -15.57 -17.11
C PRO A 120 -12.07 -15.56 -17.31
N ARG A 121 -11.51 -14.49 -17.91
CA ARG A 121 -10.07 -14.21 -18.03
C ARG A 121 -9.66 -12.91 -17.35
N GLY A 122 -10.36 -12.55 -16.27
CA GLY A 122 -10.07 -11.34 -15.51
C GLY A 122 -8.63 -11.35 -14.99
N PRO A 123 -7.91 -10.22 -15.06
CA PRO A 123 -6.53 -10.13 -14.59
C PRO A 123 -6.39 -10.46 -13.09
N LEU A 124 -7.44 -10.23 -12.31
CA LEU A 124 -7.48 -10.56 -10.88
C LEU A 124 -7.56 -12.08 -10.65
N LYS A 125 -8.45 -12.78 -11.36
CA LYS A 125 -8.60 -14.25 -11.28
C LYS A 125 -7.32 -14.96 -11.72
N LEU A 126 -6.67 -14.47 -12.78
CA LEU A 126 -5.41 -15.04 -13.26
C LEU A 126 -4.26 -14.90 -12.23
N LEU A 127 -4.21 -13.78 -11.50
CA LEU A 127 -3.21 -13.59 -10.43
C LEU A 127 -3.50 -14.49 -9.23
N VAL A 128 -4.77 -14.62 -8.84
CA VAL A 128 -5.19 -15.50 -7.73
C VAL A 128 -4.91 -16.96 -8.07
N GLU A 129 -5.36 -17.44 -9.23
CA GLU A 129 -5.12 -18.82 -9.66
C GLU A 129 -3.63 -19.14 -9.78
N GLU A 130 -2.81 -18.22 -10.30
CA GLU A 130 -1.36 -18.46 -10.41
C GLU A 130 -0.65 -18.41 -9.04
N SER A 131 -1.12 -17.58 -8.09
CA SER A 131 -0.62 -17.58 -6.71
C SER A 131 -1.00 -18.87 -5.95
N GLU A 132 -2.23 -19.35 -6.08
CA GLU A 132 -2.69 -20.62 -5.51
C GLU A 132 -1.96 -21.82 -6.13
N ARG A 133 -1.73 -21.80 -7.45
CA ARG A 133 -0.99 -22.87 -8.14
C ARG A 133 0.46 -22.96 -7.71
N ARG A 134 1.05 -21.88 -7.20
CA ARG A 134 2.47 -21.78 -6.84
C ARG A 134 2.75 -21.76 -5.34
N ASN A 135 1.72 -21.73 -4.48
CA ASN A 135 1.88 -21.55 -3.03
C ASN A 135 2.74 -20.31 -2.68
N GLU A 136 2.72 -19.28 -3.54
CA GLU A 136 3.42 -18.02 -3.30
C GLU A 136 2.42 -17.03 -2.67
N PRO A 137 2.82 -16.26 -1.64
CA PRO A 137 1.96 -15.22 -1.09
C PRO A 137 1.59 -14.22 -2.20
N ILE A 138 0.34 -13.77 -2.20
CA ILE A 138 -0.14 -12.80 -3.19
C ILE A 138 0.73 -11.54 -3.04
N PRO A 139 1.46 -11.11 -4.08
CA PRO A 139 2.28 -9.91 -4.01
C PRO A 139 1.35 -8.68 -4.00
N GLY A 140 0.92 -8.27 -2.81
CA GLY A 140 -0.02 -7.17 -2.64
C GLY A 140 -0.18 -6.73 -1.19
N LEU A 141 -0.70 -5.52 -1.00
CA LEU A 141 -1.13 -5.02 0.31
C LEU A 141 -2.46 -5.67 0.69
N VAL A 142 -2.45 -6.97 0.95
CA VAL A 142 -3.65 -7.69 1.35
C VAL A 142 -3.86 -7.51 2.85
N TYR A 143 -5.04 -6.99 3.22
CA TYR A 143 -5.48 -6.97 4.60
C TYR A 143 -5.99 -8.36 4.96
N GLU A 144 -5.20 -9.13 5.70
CA GLU A 144 -5.69 -10.36 6.32
C GLU A 144 -6.55 -10.00 7.55
N GLY A 145 -7.82 -10.37 7.49
CA GLY A 145 -8.73 -10.31 8.63
C GLY A 145 -8.27 -11.24 9.76
N ALA A 146 -8.73 -10.97 10.98
CA ALA A 146 -8.53 -11.91 12.09
C ALA A 146 -9.23 -13.22 11.75
N ASP A 147 -8.46 -14.29 11.66
CA ASP A 147 -8.95 -15.66 11.47
C ASP A 147 -9.90 -16.00 12.63
N ILE A 148 -11.21 -16.02 12.35
CA ILE A 148 -12.18 -16.56 13.30
C ILE A 148 -11.99 -18.07 13.23
N LYS A 149 -11.27 -18.62 14.20
CA LYS A 149 -11.22 -20.07 14.44
C LYS A 149 -12.65 -20.57 14.66
N LEU A 150 -13.25 -21.15 13.62
CA LEU A 150 -14.45 -21.99 13.74
C LEU A 150 -14.07 -23.37 14.27
#